data_AF-A0A7S3B3Z3-F1
#
_entry.id   AF-A0A7S3B3Z3-F1
#
_cell.length_a   1.000
_cell.length_b   1.000
_cell.length_c   1.000
_cell.angle_alpha   90.00
_cell.angle_beta   90.00
_cell.angle_gamma   90.00
#
_symmetry.space_group_name_H-M   'P 1'
#
loop_
_entity.id
_entity.type
_entity.pdbx_description
1 polymer ?
#
loop_
_entity_poly.entity_id
_entity_poly.type
_entity_poly.pdbx_seq_one_letter_code
_entity_poly.pdbx_strand_id
1 'polypeptide(L)'
;GEMPGQPRPLWSANRLCDAVSVHRQQQRHRQNVYNIKPMIDNRDPRRPRTANSKGARMEAERNAQIMHENAILLNKLSRVLTRDAEPPRANFSVRGLHDPVRKMEREKIDRDNLQLLRRLQYVQPTVSIDQQHREHAALLASNRNFAANPFLLNSGSLAAGSGIAAARRRPLSARVERPSSSSSGTRGEVYTQDAQEGQPSPPLPGGPYPPVQEGDEAEAAP
;
A
#
# COMPACT_ATOMS: atom_id res chain seq x y z
N GLY A 1 -34.25 -12.38 41.54
CA GLY A 1 -33.83 -12.64 42.93
C GLY A 1 -34.66 -11.77 43.83
N GLU A 2 -35.53 -12.36 44.65
CA GLU A 2 -36.31 -11.67 45.67
C GLU A 2 -35.37 -11.11 46.75
N MET A 3 -35.55 -9.84 47.12
CA MET A 3 -34.83 -9.22 48.23
C MET A 3 -35.46 -9.68 49.55
N PRO A 4 -34.69 -10.23 50.51
CA PRO A 4 -35.25 -10.70 51.77
C PRO A 4 -35.84 -9.53 52.58
N GLY A 5 -37.15 -9.60 52.86
CA GLY A 5 -37.86 -8.62 53.71
C GLY A 5 -38.87 -7.72 53.01
N GLN A 6 -39.14 -7.91 51.72
CA GLN A 6 -40.31 -7.27 51.08
C GLN A 6 -41.58 -8.08 51.41
N PRO A 7 -42.69 -7.44 51.82
CA PRO A 7 -43.97 -8.14 51.95
C PRO A 7 -44.39 -8.65 50.57
N ARG A 8 -44.78 -9.92 50.49
CA ARG A 8 -45.24 -10.53 49.23
C ARG A 8 -46.44 -9.74 48.68
N PRO A 9 -46.52 -9.49 47.36
CA PRO A 9 -47.58 -8.68 46.74
C PRO A 9 -49.00 -9.25 46.92
N LEU A 10 -49.13 -10.46 47.48
CA LEU A 10 -50.42 -11.08 47.79
C LEU A 10 -51.02 -10.61 49.13
N TRP A 11 -50.31 -9.81 49.94
CA TRP A 11 -50.77 -9.34 51.25
C TRP A 11 -51.31 -7.90 51.30
N SER A 12 -51.38 -7.20 50.17
CA SER A 12 -52.00 -5.89 50.11
C SER A 12 -53.25 -5.88 49.23
N ALA A 13 -54.28 -6.61 49.66
CA ALA A 13 -55.61 -6.48 49.06
C ALA A 13 -56.25 -5.09 49.32
N ASN A 14 -55.68 -4.28 50.23
CA ASN A 14 -56.21 -2.98 50.62
C ASN A 14 -55.25 -1.84 50.22
N ARG A 15 -55.75 -0.93 49.36
CA ARG A 15 -55.03 0.25 48.85
C ARG A 15 -54.44 1.14 49.95
N LEU A 16 -55.08 1.19 51.13
CA LEU A 16 -54.57 1.94 52.28
C LEU A 16 -53.28 1.30 52.84
N CYS A 17 -53.22 -0.03 52.91
CA CYS A 17 -52.03 -0.74 53.40
C CYS A 17 -50.85 -0.62 52.41
N ASP A 18 -51.13 -0.57 51.11
CA ASP A 18 -50.14 -0.27 50.08
C ASP A 18 -49.56 1.14 50.24
N ALA A 19 -50.42 2.14 50.40
CA ALA A 19 -49.99 3.53 50.56
C ALA A 19 -49.07 3.70 51.78
N VAL A 20 -49.41 3.06 52.91
CA VAL A 20 -48.57 3.06 54.13
C VAL A 20 -47.23 2.36 53.90
N SER A 21 -47.22 1.25 53.16
CA SER A 21 -46.00 0.50 52.85
C SER A 21 -45.07 1.29 51.94
N VAL A 22 -45.61 1.92 50.90
CA VAL A 22 -44.88 2.82 49.99
C VAL A 22 -44.32 4.01 50.76
N HIS A 23 -45.13 4.65 51.61
CA HIS A 23 -44.68 5.76 52.45
C HIS A 23 -43.52 5.33 53.38
N ARG A 24 -43.61 4.15 54.01
CA ARG A 24 -42.54 3.60 54.87
C ARG A 24 -41.26 3.28 54.08
N GLN A 25 -41.38 2.82 52.84
CA GLN A 25 -40.22 2.60 51.96
C GLN A 25 -39.57 3.91 51.55
N GLN A 26 -40.37 4.92 51.20
CA GLN A 26 -39.89 6.25 50.86
C GLN A 26 -39.18 6.92 52.04
N GLN A 27 -39.74 6.81 53.25
CA GLN A 27 -39.11 7.30 54.49
C GLN A 27 -37.75 6.64 54.73
N ARG A 28 -37.67 5.30 54.62
CA ARG A 28 -36.40 4.57 54.74
C ARG A 28 -35.39 4.97 53.66
N HIS A 29 -35.83 5.14 52.42
CA HIS A 29 -34.97 5.59 51.33
C HIS A 29 -34.42 6.99 51.61
N ARG A 30 -35.26 7.93 52.03
CA ARG A 30 -34.83 9.28 52.41
C ARG A 30 -33.83 9.25 53.57
N GLN A 31 -34.10 8.48 54.62
CA GLN A 31 -33.17 8.29 55.73
C GLN A 31 -31.82 7.74 55.26
N ASN A 32 -31.82 6.74 54.36
CA ASN A 32 -30.59 6.20 53.80
C ASN A 32 -29.84 7.26 53.00
N VAL A 33 -30.52 8.04 52.14
CA VAL A 33 -29.90 9.13 51.37
C VAL A 33 -29.30 10.19 52.30
N TYR A 34 -29.99 10.59 53.37
CA TYR A 34 -29.46 11.51 54.37
C TYR A 34 -28.27 10.94 55.15
N ASN A 35 -28.26 9.63 55.41
CA ASN A 35 -27.22 8.96 56.20
C ASN A 35 -26.01 8.51 55.37
N ILE A 36 -26.10 8.53 54.03
CA ILE A 36 -24.95 8.25 53.16
C ILE A 36 -23.95 9.39 53.32
N LYS A 37 -22.82 9.08 53.98
CA LYS A 37 -21.68 10.00 54.02
C LYS A 37 -21.03 10.02 52.64
N PRO A 38 -20.83 11.19 52.00
CA PRO A 38 -20.03 11.28 50.80
C PRO A 38 -18.59 10.92 51.15
N MET A 39 -18.16 9.72 50.77
CA MET A 39 -16.78 9.27 50.95
C MET A 39 -16.04 9.52 49.64
N ILE A 40 -15.21 10.57 49.61
CA ILE A 40 -14.28 10.82 48.52
C ILE A 40 -13.04 9.96 48.79
N ASP A 41 -12.71 9.07 47.86
CA ASP A 41 -11.48 8.28 47.94
C ASP A 41 -10.28 9.21 47.72
N ASN A 42 -9.60 9.56 48.80
CA ASN A 42 -8.38 10.38 48.77
C ASN A 42 -7.10 9.54 48.68
N ARG A 43 -7.19 8.24 48.35
CA ARG A 43 -6.00 7.39 48.18
C ARG A 43 -5.20 7.87 46.96
N ASP A 44 -3.88 7.93 47.14
CA ASP A 44 -2.95 8.33 46.09
C ASP A 44 -3.11 7.42 44.85
N PRO A 45 -3.45 7.96 43.66
CA PRO A 45 -3.61 7.19 42.43
C PRO A 45 -2.28 6.56 41.95
N ARG A 46 -1.14 6.86 42.59
CA ARG A 46 0.20 6.40 42.21
C ARG A 46 0.50 4.94 42.48
N ARG A 47 -0.39 4.19 43.16
CA ARG A 47 -0.22 2.73 43.26
C ARG A 47 -1.07 2.04 42.18
N PRO A 48 -0.50 1.68 41.02
CA PRO A 48 -1.19 0.77 40.12
C PRO A 48 -1.46 -0.51 40.91
N ARG A 49 -2.71 -0.97 40.91
CA ARG A 49 -3.01 -2.36 41.30
C ARG A 49 -2.09 -3.23 40.45
N THR A 50 -1.18 -3.96 41.09
CA THR A 50 -0.07 -4.70 40.48
C THR A 50 -0.49 -5.79 39.48
N ALA A 51 -1.80 -5.97 39.27
CA ALA A 51 -2.35 -6.72 38.16
C ALA A 51 -3.66 -6.05 37.71
N ASN A 52 -3.61 -5.28 36.61
CA ASN A 52 -4.83 -4.97 35.86
C ASN A 52 -5.24 -6.23 35.11
N SER A 53 -5.96 -7.13 35.80
CA SER A 53 -6.43 -8.40 35.23
C SER A 53 -7.25 -8.20 33.95
N LYS A 54 -7.94 -7.08 33.82
CA LYS A 54 -8.65 -6.69 32.61
C LYS A 54 -7.68 -6.35 31.47
N GLY A 55 -6.63 -5.57 31.74
CA GLY A 55 -5.60 -5.24 30.77
C GLY A 55 -4.85 -6.48 30.27
N ALA A 56 -4.43 -7.35 31.18
CA ALA A 56 -3.76 -8.61 30.83
C ALA A 56 -4.66 -9.53 29.98
N ARG A 57 -5.97 -9.57 30.28
CA ARG A 57 -6.95 -10.30 29.48
C ARG A 57 -7.11 -9.72 28.08
N MET A 58 -7.23 -8.40 27.94
CA MET A 58 -7.35 -7.74 26.63
C MET A 58 -6.11 -7.97 25.76
N GLU A 59 -4.92 -7.94 26.37
CA GLU A 59 -3.66 -8.22 25.68
C GLU A 59 -3.58 -9.69 25.23
N ALA A 60 -4.01 -10.63 26.07
CA ALA A 60 -4.08 -12.03 25.71
C ALA A 60 -5.07 -12.30 24.57
N GLU A 61 -6.26 -11.66 24.60
CA GLU A 61 -7.26 -11.76 23.52
C GLU A 61 -6.70 -11.18 22.21
N ARG A 62 -6.02 -10.02 22.25
CA ARG A 62 -5.35 -9.43 21.08
C ARG A 62 -4.27 -10.35 20.51
N ASN A 63 -3.42 -10.92 21.36
CA ASN A 63 -2.35 -11.80 20.94
C ASN A 63 -2.89 -13.12 20.34
N ALA A 64 -3.98 -13.66 20.89
CA ALA A 64 -4.66 -14.82 20.33
C ALA A 64 -5.21 -14.54 18.92
N GLN A 65 -5.80 -13.36 18.71
CA GLN A 65 -6.28 -12.94 17.39
C GLN A 65 -5.12 -12.82 16.38
N ILE A 66 -4.02 -12.17 16.76
CA ILE A 66 -2.84 -12.05 15.90
C ILE A 66 -2.30 -13.43 15.50
N MET A 67 -2.21 -14.37 16.44
CA MET A 67 -1.73 -15.73 16.16
C MET A 67 -2.66 -16.48 15.19
N HIS A 68 -3.97 -16.33 15.35
CA HIS A 68 -4.95 -16.92 14.43
C HIS A 68 -4.82 -16.35 13.01
N GLU A 69 -4.70 -15.03 12.88
CA GLU A 69 -4.50 -14.35 11.59
C GLU A 69 -3.18 -14.76 10.93
N ASN A 70 -2.09 -14.85 11.71
CA ASN A 70 -0.80 -15.33 11.22
C ASN A 70 -0.87 -16.78 10.71
N ALA A 71 -1.59 -17.66 11.40
CA ALA A 71 -1.79 -19.03 10.94
C ALA A 71 -2.55 -19.09 9.61
N ILE A 72 -3.58 -18.26 9.44
CA ILE A 72 -4.31 -18.14 8.17
C ILE A 72 -3.39 -17.64 7.06
N LEU A 73 -2.59 -16.60 7.33
CA LEU A 73 -1.66 -16.03 6.36
C LEU A 73 -0.62 -17.06 5.91
N LEU A 74 0.00 -17.77 6.86
CA LEU A 74 0.97 -18.83 6.56
C LEU A 74 0.34 -19.97 5.75
N ASN A 75 -0.90 -20.37 6.05
CA ASN A 75 -1.61 -21.37 5.28
C ASN A 75 -1.87 -20.90 3.84
N LYS A 76 -2.30 -19.65 3.66
CA LYS A 76 -2.50 -19.05 2.32
C LYS A 76 -1.19 -18.98 1.54
N LEU A 77 -0.10 -18.54 2.17
CA LEU A 77 1.22 -18.48 1.55
C LEU A 77 1.71 -19.88 1.18
N SER A 78 1.56 -20.86 2.07
CA SER A 78 1.87 -22.26 1.78
C SER A 78 1.08 -22.75 0.57
N ARG A 79 -0.22 -22.44 0.45
CA ARG A 79 -1.02 -22.79 -0.73
C ARG A 79 -0.54 -22.09 -2.01
N VAL A 80 -0.11 -20.83 -1.94
CA VAL A 80 0.43 -20.12 -3.11
C VAL A 80 1.77 -20.73 -3.55
N LEU A 81 2.63 -21.08 -2.59
CA LEU A 81 3.94 -21.64 -2.85
C LEU A 81 3.89 -23.11 -3.31
N THR A 82 2.92 -23.88 -2.82
CA THR A 82 2.74 -25.31 -3.16
C THR A 82 1.78 -25.55 -4.32
N ARG A 83 0.99 -24.55 -4.71
CA ARG A 83 0.18 -24.65 -5.92
C ARG A 83 1.11 -24.49 -7.11
N ASP A 84 1.41 -25.61 -7.76
CA ASP A 84 2.00 -25.62 -9.09
C ASP A 84 1.25 -24.65 -9.99
N ALA A 85 1.99 -23.89 -10.80
CA ALA A 85 1.44 -22.93 -11.75
C ALA A 85 0.56 -23.67 -12.76
N GLU A 86 -0.71 -23.88 -12.42
CA GLU A 86 -1.72 -24.37 -13.34
C GLU A 86 -1.69 -23.41 -14.54
N PRO A 87 -1.49 -23.91 -15.78
CA PRO A 87 -1.46 -23.04 -16.95
C PRO A 87 -2.75 -22.22 -16.95
N PRO A 88 -2.67 -20.90 -17.26
CA PRO A 88 -3.83 -20.03 -17.20
C PRO A 88 -4.94 -20.67 -18.02
N ARG A 89 -6.01 -21.11 -17.34
CA ARG A 89 -7.20 -21.63 -18.00
C ARG A 89 -7.60 -20.57 -19.00
N ALA A 90 -7.63 -20.93 -20.28
CA ALA A 90 -7.99 -20.03 -21.36
C ALA A 90 -9.21 -19.24 -20.91
N ASN A 91 -9.04 -17.94 -20.70
CA ASN A 91 -10.10 -17.07 -20.24
C ASN A 91 -11.19 -17.19 -21.30
N PHE A 92 -12.24 -17.96 -21.04
CA PHE A 92 -13.46 -17.88 -21.81
C PHE A 92 -13.96 -16.47 -21.58
N SER A 93 -13.59 -15.56 -22.49
CA SER A 93 -13.93 -14.16 -22.46
C SER A 93 -15.45 -14.09 -22.51
N VAL A 94 -16.07 -14.02 -21.33
CA VAL A 94 -17.50 -13.82 -21.20
C VAL A 94 -17.79 -12.51 -21.91
N ARG A 95 -18.47 -12.62 -23.05
CA ARG A 95 -18.79 -11.48 -23.91
C ARG A 95 -19.59 -10.49 -23.08
N GLY A 96 -18.97 -9.34 -22.79
CA GLY A 96 -19.57 -8.32 -21.93
C GLY A 96 -20.77 -7.69 -22.63
N LEU A 97 -21.79 -7.28 -21.85
CA LEU A 97 -22.97 -6.59 -22.37
C LEU A 97 -22.65 -5.39 -23.28
N HIS A 98 -21.49 -4.74 -23.04
CA HIS A 98 -21.02 -3.58 -23.80
C HIS A 98 -20.08 -3.92 -24.97
N ASP A 99 -19.80 -5.19 -25.24
CA ASP A 99 -19.00 -5.59 -26.41
C ASP A 99 -19.54 -5.11 -27.77
N PRO A 100 -20.86 -5.13 -28.06
CA PRO A 100 -21.35 -4.58 -29.32
C PRO A 100 -21.09 -3.07 -29.43
N VAL A 101 -21.27 -2.32 -28.33
CA VAL A 101 -21.00 -0.87 -28.28
C VAL A 101 -19.51 -0.60 -28.51
N ARG A 102 -18.63 -1.33 -27.80
CA ARG A 102 -17.18 -1.23 -27.99
C ARG A 102 -16.76 -1.58 -29.41
N LYS A 103 -17.39 -2.58 -30.03
CA LYS A 103 -17.12 -2.95 -31.42
C LYS A 103 -17.53 -1.83 -32.38
N MET A 104 -18.74 -1.27 -32.22
CA MET A 104 -19.21 -0.17 -33.05
C MET A 104 -18.33 1.08 -32.91
N GLU A 105 -17.87 1.38 -31.69
CA GLU A 105 -16.97 2.51 -31.43
C GLU A 105 -15.59 2.29 -32.04
N ARG A 106 -15.02 1.08 -31.95
CA ARG A 106 -13.78 0.72 -32.66
C ARG A 106 -13.92 0.90 -34.16
N GLU A 107 -15.00 0.37 -34.76
CA GLU A 107 -15.24 0.52 -36.20
C GLU A 107 -15.42 1.98 -36.63
N LYS A 108 -16.00 2.83 -35.76
CA LYS A 108 -16.10 4.27 -36.00
C LYS A 108 -14.71 4.91 -35.99
N ILE A 109 -13.89 4.62 -34.97
CA ILE A 109 -12.51 5.12 -34.87
C ILE A 109 -11.70 4.70 -36.10
N ASP A 110 -11.83 3.46 -36.56
CA ASP A 110 -11.09 2.96 -37.73
C ASP A 110 -11.50 3.69 -39.01
N ARG A 111 -12.79 3.98 -39.19
CA ARG A 111 -13.30 4.78 -40.31
C ARG A 111 -12.77 6.22 -40.28
N ASP A 112 -12.80 6.85 -39.11
CA ASP A 112 -12.32 8.22 -38.92
C ASP A 112 -10.79 8.30 -39.16
N ASN A 113 -10.04 7.32 -38.66
CA ASN A 113 -8.60 7.19 -38.88
C ASN A 113 -8.26 7.00 -40.37
N LEU A 114 -9.00 6.15 -41.08
CA LEU A 114 -8.82 5.94 -42.51
C LEU A 114 -9.11 7.23 -43.30
N GLN A 115 -10.16 7.97 -42.93
CA GLN A 115 -10.47 9.25 -43.56
C GLN A 115 -9.37 10.28 -43.30
N LEU A 116 -8.86 10.34 -42.08
CA LEU A 116 -7.76 11.23 -41.71
C LEU A 116 -6.48 10.86 -42.47
N LEU A 117 -6.15 9.57 -42.57
CA LEU A 117 -4.98 9.09 -43.30
C LEU A 117 -5.05 9.48 -44.78
N ARG A 118 -6.21 9.30 -45.43
CA ARG A 118 -6.42 9.76 -46.80
C ARG A 118 -6.19 11.27 -46.93
N ARG A 119 -6.72 12.07 -46.00
CA ARG A 119 -6.48 13.53 -46.00
C ARG A 119 -5.00 13.85 -45.86
N LEU A 120 -4.30 13.22 -44.91
CA LEU A 120 -2.87 13.43 -44.70
C LEU A 120 -2.03 13.03 -45.91
N GLN A 121 -2.43 11.98 -46.64
CA GLN A 121 -1.71 11.54 -47.84
C GLN A 121 -1.83 12.54 -49.00
N TYR A 122 -2.97 13.23 -49.14
CA TYR A 122 -3.18 14.21 -50.22
C TYR A 122 -2.77 15.63 -49.84
N VAL A 123 -2.60 15.93 -48.55
CA VAL A 123 -2.13 17.23 -48.07
C VAL A 123 -0.61 17.29 -48.22
N GLN A 124 -0.14 18.21 -49.07
CA GLN A 124 1.28 18.53 -49.16
C GLN A 124 1.72 19.26 -47.87
N PRO A 125 2.84 18.86 -47.24
CA PRO A 125 3.37 19.60 -46.11
C PRO A 125 3.76 21.01 -46.55
N THR A 126 3.18 22.04 -45.91
CA THR A 126 3.50 23.45 -46.19
C THR A 126 4.87 23.86 -45.68
N VAL A 127 5.47 23.05 -44.80
CA VAL A 127 6.76 23.33 -44.19
C VAL A 127 7.69 22.15 -44.47
N SER A 128 8.82 22.44 -45.11
CA SER A 128 9.89 21.46 -45.30
C SER A 128 10.60 21.24 -43.97
N ILE A 129 10.65 19.98 -43.54
CA ILE A 129 11.39 19.55 -42.33
C ILE A 129 12.85 19.99 -42.42
N ASP A 130 13.46 19.88 -43.61
CA ASP A 130 14.84 20.32 -43.85
C ASP A 130 15.01 21.83 -43.65
N GLN A 131 14.02 22.63 -44.07
CA GLN A 131 14.04 24.06 -43.87
C GLN A 131 13.95 24.40 -42.37
N GLN A 132 13.07 23.74 -41.62
CA GLN A 132 12.98 23.93 -40.17
C GLN A 132 14.26 23.54 -39.46
N HIS A 133 14.91 22.43 -39.85
CA HIS A 133 16.18 22.03 -39.26
C HIS A 133 17.29 23.05 -39.55
N ARG A 134 17.34 23.61 -40.76
CA ARG A 134 18.30 24.66 -41.12
C ARG A 134 18.04 25.94 -40.35
N GLU A 135 16.79 26.37 -40.24
CA GLU A 135 16.40 27.57 -39.48
C GLU A 135 16.71 27.39 -38.00
N HIS A 136 16.38 26.23 -37.42
CA HIS A 136 16.70 25.91 -36.04
C HIS A 136 18.21 25.84 -35.79
N ALA A 137 18.98 25.22 -36.70
CA ALA A 137 20.44 25.18 -36.61
C ALA A 137 21.05 26.59 -36.74
N ALA A 138 20.52 27.43 -37.64
CA ALA A 138 20.95 28.82 -37.80
C ALA A 138 20.59 29.68 -36.57
N LEU A 139 19.42 29.46 -35.97
CA LEU A 139 19.02 30.09 -34.72
C LEU A 139 19.90 29.67 -33.55
N LEU A 140 20.28 28.40 -33.44
CA LEU A 140 21.24 27.94 -32.43
C LEU A 140 22.64 28.49 -32.65
N ALA A 141 23.10 28.56 -33.91
CA ALA A 141 24.40 29.12 -34.25
C ALA A 141 24.48 30.64 -33.97
N SER A 142 23.41 31.38 -34.28
CA SER A 142 23.31 32.82 -34.00
C SER A 142 23.10 33.11 -32.50
N ASN A 143 22.36 32.25 -31.78
CA ASN A 143 22.15 32.35 -30.33
C ASN A 143 23.25 31.69 -29.49
N ARG A 144 24.41 31.34 -30.08
CA ARG A 144 25.56 30.79 -29.34
C ARG A 144 26.01 31.70 -28.18
N ASN A 145 25.70 33.00 -28.25
CA ASN A 145 25.99 33.99 -27.22
C ASN A 145 24.81 34.26 -26.24
N PHE A 146 23.58 33.85 -26.56
CA PHE A 146 22.38 34.15 -25.76
C PHE A 146 21.84 32.96 -24.96
N ALA A 147 22.31 31.74 -25.23
CA ALA A 147 21.92 30.52 -24.52
C ALA A 147 22.93 30.06 -23.46
N ALA A 148 23.82 30.94 -22.99
CA ALA A 148 24.54 30.66 -21.76
C ALA A 148 23.57 30.89 -20.60
N ASN A 149 22.91 29.80 -20.18
CA ASN A 149 22.10 29.77 -18.97
C ASN A 149 22.93 30.40 -17.83
N PRO A 150 22.56 31.56 -17.26
CA PRO A 150 23.41 32.30 -16.32
C PRO A 150 23.71 31.52 -15.05
N PHE A 151 22.96 30.45 -14.79
CA PHE A 151 23.17 29.50 -13.70
C PHE A 151 24.25 28.44 -13.98
N LEU A 152 24.65 28.21 -15.23
CA LEU A 152 25.67 27.21 -15.62
C LEU A 152 27.08 27.80 -15.76
N LEU A 153 27.22 29.13 -15.86
CA LEU A 153 28.52 29.82 -15.94
C LEU A 153 29.22 29.96 -14.58
N ASN A 154 28.51 29.78 -13.46
CA ASN A 154 29.04 30.06 -12.12
C ASN A 154 29.51 28.80 -11.35
N SER A 155 29.46 27.61 -11.95
CA SER A 155 29.85 26.35 -11.29
C SER A 155 31.27 25.86 -11.67
N GLY A 156 32.10 26.70 -12.30
CA GLY A 156 33.38 26.27 -12.90
C GLY A 156 34.64 27.03 -12.47
N SER A 157 34.60 27.92 -11.48
CA SER A 157 35.81 28.61 -10.98
C SER A 157 35.99 28.41 -9.47
N LEU A 158 36.37 27.19 -9.10
CA LEU A 158 36.95 26.87 -7.79
C LEU A 158 38.16 25.96 -8.02
N ALA A 159 39.19 26.51 -8.66
CA ALA A 159 40.51 25.90 -8.76
C ALA A 159 41.59 26.98 -8.73
N ALA A 160 41.76 27.62 -7.56
CA ALA A 160 43.02 28.20 -7.08
C ALA A 160 42.77 28.76 -5.67
N GLY A 161 43.55 28.28 -4.70
CA GLY A 161 43.29 28.48 -3.28
C GLY A 161 43.54 29.88 -2.74
N SER A 162 42.85 30.20 -1.65
CA SER A 162 43.36 30.94 -0.50
C SER A 162 42.26 30.93 0.56
N GLY A 163 42.58 30.46 1.76
CA GLY A 163 41.62 30.39 2.85
C GLY A 163 41.20 31.78 3.35
N ILE A 164 39.98 31.87 3.85
CA ILE A 164 39.61 32.47 5.14
C ILE A 164 38.15 32.05 5.42
N ALA A 165 37.93 31.60 6.64
CA ALA A 165 36.66 31.11 7.14
C ALA A 165 35.58 32.22 7.17
N ALA A 166 34.39 31.92 6.65
CA ALA A 166 33.16 32.59 7.02
C ALA A 166 32.04 31.55 7.16
N ALA A 167 31.89 31.07 8.39
CA ALA A 167 30.82 30.19 8.82
C ALA A 167 29.44 30.85 8.63
N ARG A 168 28.55 30.24 7.85
CA ARG A 168 27.09 30.35 8.03
C ARG A 168 26.35 29.04 7.69
N ARG A 169 26.26 28.20 8.71
CA ARG A 169 25.07 27.45 9.20
C ARG A 169 24.09 26.90 8.15
N ARG A 170 24.14 25.58 7.92
CA ARG A 170 22.96 24.78 7.53
C ARG A 170 22.32 24.18 8.80
N PRO A 171 21.00 24.29 9.01
CA PRO A 171 20.33 23.62 10.13
C PRO A 171 20.26 22.11 9.89
N LEU A 172 20.93 21.35 10.75
CA LEU A 172 20.74 19.92 10.94
C LEU A 172 19.60 19.72 11.96
N SER A 173 18.40 19.41 11.50
CA SER A 173 17.34 18.91 12.37
C SER A 173 16.46 17.88 11.64
N ALA A 174 16.95 16.64 11.57
CA ALA A 174 16.13 15.43 11.50
C ALA A 174 17.01 14.21 11.83
N ARG A 175 17.66 14.24 13.00
CA ARG A 175 18.32 13.07 13.59
C ARG A 175 17.28 12.39 14.47
N VAL A 176 16.62 11.36 13.93
CA VAL A 176 15.81 10.42 14.71
C VAL A 176 16.78 9.48 15.40
N GLU A 177 16.93 9.61 16.71
CA GLU A 177 17.67 8.67 17.55
C GLU A 177 16.87 7.38 17.68
N ARG A 178 17.41 6.28 17.15
CA ARG A 178 17.01 4.92 17.50
C ARG A 178 17.76 4.53 18.78
N PRO A 179 17.08 4.04 19.84
CA PRO A 179 17.78 3.48 20.98
C PRO A 179 18.41 2.13 20.61
N SER A 180 19.70 2.02 20.90
CA SER A 180 20.50 0.80 20.90
C SER A 180 20.11 -0.09 22.09
N SER A 181 19.66 -1.31 21.83
CA SER A 181 19.69 -2.40 22.81
C SER A 181 20.64 -3.48 22.32
N SER A 182 21.79 -3.55 22.98
CA SER A 182 22.69 -4.69 22.99
C SER A 182 22.08 -5.85 23.78
N SER A 183 22.00 -7.04 23.19
CA SER A 183 22.04 -8.28 23.94
C SER A 183 22.79 -9.35 23.16
N SER A 184 23.94 -9.70 23.73
CA SER A 184 24.74 -10.90 23.53
C SER A 184 23.94 -12.18 23.31
N GLY A 185 24.34 -12.99 22.33
CA GLY A 185 23.89 -14.36 22.13
C GLY A 185 24.90 -15.14 21.29
N THR A 186 25.75 -15.90 21.97
CA THR A 186 26.82 -16.76 21.47
C THR A 186 26.34 -18.06 20.80
N ARG A 187 27.23 -18.63 19.95
CA ARG A 187 27.35 -20.06 19.52
C ARG A 187 26.33 -20.57 18.48
N GLY A 188 26.78 -20.82 17.25
CA GLY A 188 27.16 -22.17 16.74
C GLY A 188 26.11 -22.53 15.67
N GLU A 189 26.35 -23.16 14.52
CA GLU A 189 27.40 -24.07 14.07
C GLU A 189 27.56 -23.95 12.55
N VAL A 190 28.74 -24.36 12.12
CA VAL A 190 29.16 -24.61 10.75
C VAL A 190 28.51 -25.90 10.25
N TYR A 191 27.89 -25.88 9.08
CA TYR A 191 27.76 -27.08 8.23
C TYR A 191 28.21 -26.75 6.82
N THR A 192 29.33 -27.36 6.46
CA THR A 192 29.88 -27.47 5.11
C THR A 192 29.09 -28.49 4.29
N GLN A 193 28.83 -28.09 3.04
CA GLN A 193 28.85 -28.85 1.78
C GLN A 193 28.11 -30.18 1.69
N ASP A 194 27.22 -30.28 0.71
CA ASP A 194 27.33 -31.33 -0.31
C ASP A 194 26.81 -30.83 -1.66
N ALA A 195 27.57 -31.19 -2.69
CA ALA A 195 27.38 -30.83 -4.08
C ALA A 195 26.44 -31.82 -4.79
N GLN A 196 25.65 -31.34 -5.75
CA GLN A 196 25.27 -32.14 -6.90
C GLN A 196 24.86 -31.27 -8.10
N GLU A 197 25.68 -31.41 -9.14
CA GLU A 197 25.33 -31.59 -10.56
C GLU A 197 24.55 -30.50 -11.32
N GLY A 198 25.18 -30.07 -12.42
CA GLY A 198 24.66 -29.06 -13.31
C GLY A 198 23.60 -29.56 -14.27
N GLN A 199 22.90 -28.59 -14.86
CA GLN A 199 22.23 -28.68 -16.15
C GLN A 199 22.19 -27.28 -16.78
N PRO A 200 22.23 -27.19 -18.12
CA PRO A 200 22.62 -26.00 -18.87
C PRO A 200 21.51 -24.95 -19.02
N SER A 201 21.94 -23.71 -19.16
CA SER A 201 21.14 -22.51 -19.44
C SER A 201 20.26 -22.68 -20.69
N PRO A 202 19.00 -22.21 -20.68
CA PRO A 202 18.14 -22.21 -21.86
C PRO A 202 18.62 -21.20 -22.92
N PRO A 203 18.47 -21.50 -24.23
CA PRO A 203 18.87 -20.58 -25.30
C PRO A 203 17.95 -19.36 -25.38
N LEU A 204 18.56 -18.19 -25.60
CA LEU A 204 17.88 -16.91 -25.82
C LEU A 204 17.12 -16.91 -27.17
N PRO A 205 15.92 -16.32 -27.26
CA PRO A 205 15.21 -16.15 -28.52
C PRO A 205 15.67 -14.89 -29.25
N GLY A 206 15.93 -15.00 -30.55
CA GLY A 206 15.90 -13.85 -31.47
C GLY A 206 17.26 -13.40 -32.04
N GLY A 207 17.82 -14.20 -32.94
CA GLY A 207 18.69 -13.71 -34.00
C GLY A 207 17.92 -13.66 -35.34
N PRO A 208 18.23 -12.73 -36.25
CA PRO A 208 17.50 -12.55 -37.51
C PRO A 208 17.67 -13.78 -38.42
N TYR A 209 16.55 -14.27 -38.97
CA TYR A 209 16.51 -15.35 -39.94
C TYR A 209 17.36 -15.02 -41.19
N PRO A 210 18.12 -15.99 -41.74
CA PRO A 210 18.78 -15.82 -43.04
C PRO A 210 17.76 -15.82 -44.19
N PRO A 211 18.11 -15.21 -45.34
CA PRO A 211 17.22 -15.08 -46.47
C PRO A 211 16.92 -16.43 -47.14
N VAL A 212 15.67 -16.58 -47.58
CA VAL A 212 15.17 -17.69 -48.39
C VAL A 212 15.93 -17.70 -49.72
N GLN A 213 16.62 -18.80 -50.03
CA GLN A 213 17.19 -19.02 -51.35
C GLN A 213 16.07 -19.41 -52.32
N GLU A 214 15.88 -18.58 -53.34
CA GLU A 214 15.10 -18.89 -54.54
C GLU A 214 15.69 -20.14 -55.20
N GLY A 215 14.88 -21.19 -55.29
CA GLY A 215 15.20 -22.42 -55.98
C GLY A 215 14.73 -22.33 -57.42
N ASP A 216 15.71 -22.48 -58.32
CA ASP A 216 15.66 -22.37 -59.76
C ASP A 216 14.56 -23.19 -60.46
N GLU A 217 14.21 -22.61 -61.61
CA GLU A 217 13.53 -23.18 -62.75
C GLU A 217 14.08 -24.57 -63.14
N ALA A 218 13.17 -25.53 -63.35
CA ALA A 218 13.44 -26.70 -64.19
C ALA A 218 12.16 -27.09 -64.93
N GLU A 219 11.96 -26.42 -66.06
CA GLU A 219 11.66 -27.01 -67.37
C GLU A 219 11.37 -28.53 -67.41
N ALA A 220 10.13 -28.89 -67.77
CA ALA A 220 9.83 -29.94 -68.75
C ALA A 220 8.33 -29.94 -69.08
N ALA A 221 7.99 -29.41 -70.25
CA ALA A 221 6.75 -29.71 -70.98
C ALA A 221 6.93 -31.01 -71.80
N PRO A 222 5.95 -31.42 -72.62
CA PRO A 222 4.49 -31.40 -72.46
C PRO A 222 3.89 -32.76 -72.11
#